data_AF-A0A376KVT8-F1
#
_entry.id   AF-A0A376KVT8-F1
#
_cell.length_a   1.000
_cell.length_b   1.000
_cell.length_c   1.000
_cell.angle_alpha   90.00
_cell.angle_beta   90.00
_cell.angle_gamma   90.00
#
_symmetry.space_group_name_H-M   'P 1'
#
loop_
_entity.id
_entity.type
_entity.pdbx_description
1 polymer ?
#
loop_
_entity_poly.entity_id
_entity_poly.type
_entity_poly.pdbx_seq_one_letter_code
_entity_poly.pdbx_strand_id
1 'polypeptide(L)'
;MRKKQYDTPLAERLDAISQQHHLSGSDLARIAGVGRSSVNAWKKRGTISKDSAAKIAEATNVSLSWLLTGKEDTSREVLDDDEKALLDVYRNLPPGRTQKYACSFSNATSKLTEFYSEYVDPDNTSNNNSLFYKIHTAGRRFFFYLYGFIVLTYVHLNRTMYSIKAQRCDRS
;
A
#
# COMPACT_ATOMS: atom_id res chain seq x y z
N MET A 1 21.91 42.13 -15.00
CA MET A 1 20.85 42.61 -14.08
C MET A 1 21.18 42.14 -12.66
N ARG A 2 21.27 43.05 -11.68
CA ARG A 2 21.44 42.66 -10.27
C ARG A 2 20.13 42.04 -9.78
N LYS A 3 20.14 40.76 -9.41
CA LYS A 3 18.99 40.15 -8.73
C LYS A 3 18.86 40.81 -7.35
N LYS A 4 17.69 41.36 -7.03
CA LYS A 4 17.40 41.81 -5.67
C LYS A 4 17.30 40.55 -4.80
N GLN A 5 18.21 40.41 -3.86
CA GLN A 5 18.20 39.32 -2.90
C GLN A 5 17.33 39.74 -1.71
N TYR A 6 16.37 38.90 -1.35
CA TYR A 6 15.48 39.11 -0.22
C TYR A 6 15.79 38.03 0.82
N ASP A 7 16.04 38.46 2.05
CA ASP A 7 16.52 37.59 3.14
C ASP A 7 15.35 37.00 3.95
N THR A 8 14.32 36.51 3.24
CA THR A 8 13.14 35.88 3.88
C THR A 8 13.08 34.39 3.54
N PRO A 9 12.69 33.52 4.48
CA PRO A 9 12.65 32.07 4.24
C PRO A 9 11.61 31.69 3.17
N LEU A 10 10.58 32.53 2.96
CA LEU A 10 9.65 32.35 1.85
C LEU A 10 10.28 32.69 0.50
N ALA A 11 11.13 33.73 0.44
CA ALA A 11 11.80 34.11 -0.80
C ALA A 11 12.75 33.00 -1.27
N GLU A 12 13.51 32.39 -0.36
CA GLU A 12 14.39 31.26 -0.66
C GLU A 12 13.62 30.08 -1.25
N ARG A 13 12.48 29.71 -0.66
CA ARG A 13 11.64 28.61 -1.16
C ARG A 13 11.05 28.92 -2.55
N LEU A 14 10.59 30.15 -2.76
CA LEU A 14 10.11 30.57 -4.10
C LEU A 14 11.24 30.58 -5.13
N ASP A 15 12.46 30.92 -4.72
CA ASP A 15 13.64 30.87 -5.59
C ASP A 15 14.08 29.43 -5.87
N ALA A 16 13.98 28.51 -4.91
CA ALA A 16 14.21 27.09 -5.12
C ALA A 16 13.24 26.50 -6.14
N ILE A 17 11.94 26.79 -6.02
CA ILE A 17 10.92 26.38 -7.01
C ILE A 17 11.23 26.97 -8.39
N SER A 18 11.60 28.25 -8.45
CA SER A 18 11.96 28.94 -9.69
C SER A 18 13.16 28.29 -10.38
N GLN A 19 14.16 27.83 -9.62
CA GLN A 19 15.32 27.13 -10.15
C GLN A 19 14.98 25.71 -10.62
N GLN A 20 14.25 24.94 -9.81
CA GLN A 20 13.89 23.56 -10.10
C GLN A 20 12.99 23.42 -11.34
N HIS A 21 12.05 24.34 -11.53
CA HIS A 21 11.11 24.31 -12.65
C HIS A 21 11.47 25.27 -13.79
N HIS A 22 12.66 25.92 -13.73
CA HIS A 22 13.10 26.94 -14.67
C HIS A 22 12.06 28.07 -14.91
N LEU A 23 11.31 28.43 -13.87
CA LEU A 23 10.24 29.44 -13.94
C LEU A 23 10.79 30.83 -13.64
N SER A 24 10.31 31.85 -14.35
CA SER A 24 10.60 33.23 -14.01
C SER A 24 9.64 33.77 -12.95
N GLY A 25 9.99 34.88 -12.29
CA GLY A 25 9.07 35.56 -11.36
C GLY A 25 7.77 36.02 -12.04
N SER A 26 7.79 36.26 -13.35
CA SER A 26 6.57 36.51 -14.13
C SER A 26 5.72 35.27 -14.36
N ASP A 27 6.33 34.09 -14.47
CA ASP A 27 5.59 32.84 -14.60
C ASP A 27 4.90 32.47 -13.30
N LEU A 28 5.56 32.64 -12.16
CA LEU A 28 4.94 32.46 -10.85
C LEU A 28 3.73 33.38 -10.64
N ALA A 29 3.82 34.64 -11.10
CA ALA A 29 2.71 35.58 -11.05
C ALA A 29 1.53 35.11 -11.93
N ARG A 30 1.83 34.61 -13.13
CA ARG A 30 0.84 34.08 -14.08
C ARG A 30 0.15 32.83 -13.54
N ILE A 31 0.89 31.90 -12.93
CA ILE A 31 0.37 30.70 -12.29
C ILE A 31 -0.57 31.05 -11.14
N ALA A 32 -0.17 31.98 -10.27
CA ALA A 32 -1.02 32.42 -9.16
C ALA A 32 -2.22 33.28 -9.60
N GLY A 33 -2.24 33.79 -10.83
CA GLY A 33 -3.26 34.69 -11.34
C GLY A 33 -3.17 36.09 -10.74
N VAL A 34 -1.96 36.56 -10.42
CA VAL A 34 -1.70 37.88 -9.80
C VAL A 34 -0.73 38.71 -10.64
N GLY A 35 -0.65 40.01 -10.34
CA GLY A 35 0.34 40.90 -10.96
C GLY A 35 1.78 40.57 -10.54
N ARG A 36 2.77 40.89 -11.40
CA ARG A 36 4.21 40.68 -11.12
C ARG A 36 4.70 41.42 -9.87
N SER A 37 4.01 42.48 -9.47
CA SER A 37 4.28 43.23 -8.23
C SER A 37 4.06 42.38 -6.97
N SER A 38 3.07 41.49 -6.99
CA SER A 38 2.73 40.62 -5.87
C SER A 38 3.88 39.67 -5.52
N VAL A 39 4.56 39.12 -6.52
CA VAL A 39 5.71 38.20 -6.29
C VAL A 39 6.85 38.91 -5.55
N ASN A 40 7.17 40.14 -5.94
CA ASN A 40 8.16 40.95 -5.24
C ASN A 40 7.68 41.33 -3.83
N ALA A 41 6.39 41.60 -3.65
CA ALA A 41 5.80 41.89 -2.35
C ALA A 41 5.86 40.67 -1.41
N TRP A 42 5.61 39.46 -1.90
CA TRP A 42 5.73 38.22 -1.10
C TRP A 42 7.15 38.00 -0.62
N LYS A 43 8.14 38.17 -1.52
CA LYS A 43 9.56 38.03 -1.17
C LYS A 43 10.00 39.07 -0.14
N LYS A 44 9.48 40.30 -0.24
CA LYS A 44 9.79 41.38 0.71
C LYS A 44 9.08 41.20 2.07
N ARG A 45 7.81 40.79 2.07
CA ARG A 45 6.98 40.65 3.28
C ARG A 45 7.14 39.29 3.96
N GLY A 46 7.69 38.30 3.28
CA GLY A 46 7.79 36.92 3.78
C GLY A 46 6.43 36.22 3.90
N THR A 47 5.37 36.74 3.28
CA THR A 47 4.00 36.23 3.39
C THR A 47 3.35 36.09 2.02
N ILE A 48 2.57 35.02 1.84
CA ILE A 48 1.80 34.71 0.63
C ILE A 48 0.38 34.31 1.02
N SER A 49 -0.60 34.68 0.21
CA SER A 49 -1.99 34.24 0.39
C SER A 49 -2.12 32.73 0.15
N LYS A 50 -2.98 32.05 0.90
CA LYS A 50 -3.24 30.61 0.75
C LYS A 50 -3.63 30.24 -0.70
N ASP A 51 -4.47 31.03 -1.35
CA ASP A 51 -4.91 30.76 -2.73
C ASP A 51 -3.75 30.81 -3.74
N SER A 52 -2.90 31.85 -3.66
CA SER A 52 -1.72 31.95 -4.53
C SER A 52 -0.72 30.81 -4.25
N ALA A 53 -0.54 30.44 -2.98
CA ALA A 53 0.35 29.35 -2.60
C ALA A 53 -0.18 27.99 -3.11
N ALA A 54 -1.48 27.73 -3.01
CA ALA A 54 -2.11 26.52 -3.50
C ALA A 54 -1.96 26.36 -5.02
N LYS A 55 -2.22 27.43 -5.79
CA LYS A 55 -2.05 27.42 -7.25
C LYS A 55 -0.61 27.15 -7.67
N ILE A 56 0.36 27.76 -6.98
CA ILE A 56 1.78 27.51 -7.26
C ILE A 56 2.13 26.07 -6.92
N ALA A 57 1.73 25.58 -5.73
CA ALA A 57 1.98 24.21 -5.29
C ALA A 57 1.41 23.16 -6.25
N GLU A 58 0.19 23.36 -6.74
CA GLU A 58 -0.46 22.50 -7.73
C GLU A 58 0.28 22.51 -9.08
N ALA A 59 0.64 23.69 -9.58
CA ALA A 59 1.34 23.82 -10.86
C ALA A 59 2.78 23.28 -10.83
N THR A 60 3.46 23.36 -9.69
CA THR A 60 4.84 22.89 -9.54
C THR A 60 4.93 21.50 -8.91
N ASN A 61 3.80 20.90 -8.53
CA ASN A 61 3.74 19.62 -7.82
C ASN A 61 4.59 19.60 -6.53
N VAL A 62 4.65 20.74 -5.84
CA VAL A 62 5.40 20.92 -4.57
C VAL A 62 4.40 20.92 -3.42
N SER A 63 4.76 20.39 -2.25
CA SER A 63 3.83 20.40 -1.12
C SER A 63 3.51 21.83 -0.67
N LEU A 64 2.21 22.13 -0.52
CA LEU A 64 1.72 23.42 -0.03
C LEU A 64 2.26 23.72 1.39
N SER A 65 2.33 22.70 2.25
CA SER A 65 2.87 22.82 3.61
C SER A 65 4.36 23.16 3.60
N TRP A 66 5.13 22.61 2.66
CA TRP A 66 6.55 22.95 2.48
C TRP A 66 6.70 24.40 2.02
N LEU A 67 5.89 24.85 1.06
CA LEU A 67 5.91 26.24 0.57
C LEU A 67 5.54 27.24 1.67
N LEU A 68 4.64 26.89 2.60
CA LEU A 68 4.19 27.78 3.68
C LEU A 68 5.07 27.70 4.93
N THR A 69 5.38 26.49 5.40
CA THR A 69 6.04 26.23 6.69
C THR A 69 7.53 25.89 6.55
N GLY A 70 7.95 25.36 5.41
CA GLY A 70 9.36 25.00 5.14
C GLY A 70 9.77 23.67 5.77
N LYS A 71 8.81 22.97 6.37
CA LYS A 71 8.96 21.59 6.80
C LYS A 71 8.61 20.70 5.61
N GLU A 72 9.48 19.77 5.27
CA GLU A 72 9.12 18.68 4.37
C GLU A 72 8.00 17.86 5.01
N ASP A 73 6.94 17.62 4.25
CA ASP A 73 5.99 16.58 4.59
C ASP A 73 6.68 15.24 4.36
N THR A 74 7.46 14.79 5.33
CA THR A 74 7.95 13.40 5.37
C THR A 74 6.80 12.39 5.37
N SER A 75 5.55 12.83 5.62
CA SER A 75 4.35 12.00 5.52
C SER A 75 4.08 11.46 4.11
N ARG A 76 4.65 12.03 3.04
CA ARG A 76 4.54 11.45 1.68
C ARG A 76 5.65 10.43 1.36
N GLU A 77 6.69 10.34 2.17
CA GLU A 77 7.87 9.50 1.86
C GLU A 77 8.09 8.34 2.84
N VAL A 78 7.20 8.15 3.82
CA VAL A 78 7.18 6.90 4.58
C VAL A 78 6.45 5.86 3.72
N LEU A 79 7.14 5.37 2.71
CA LEU A 79 6.74 4.17 2.00
C LEU A 79 6.86 2.99 2.95
N ASP A 80 5.84 2.16 2.99
CA ASP A 80 5.88 0.91 3.71
C ASP A 80 6.97 0.00 3.13
N ASP A 81 7.45 -0.96 3.92
CA ASP A 81 8.57 -1.81 3.49
C ASP A 81 8.18 -2.66 2.26
N ASP A 82 6.91 -3.04 2.16
CA ASP A 82 6.36 -3.72 0.98
C ASP A 82 6.34 -2.80 -0.26
N GLU A 83 6.00 -1.52 -0.09
CA GLU A 83 6.01 -0.53 -1.17
C GLU A 83 7.43 -0.26 -1.68
N LYS A 84 8.41 -0.20 -0.78
CA LYS A 84 9.83 -0.08 -1.15
C LYS A 84 10.32 -1.31 -1.90
N ALA A 85 9.96 -2.51 -1.45
CA ALA A 85 10.32 -3.75 -2.13
C ALA A 85 9.75 -3.78 -3.55
N LEU A 86 8.50 -3.35 -3.74
CA LEU A 86 7.88 -3.25 -5.06
C LEU A 86 8.59 -2.25 -5.97
N LEU A 87 8.96 -1.09 -5.43
CA LEU A 87 9.70 -0.06 -6.19
C LEU A 87 11.10 -0.52 -6.58
N ASP A 88 11.80 -1.24 -5.71
CA ASP A 88 13.12 -1.78 -6.00
C ASP A 88 13.06 -2.81 -7.13
N VAL A 89 12.08 -3.72 -7.09
CA VAL A 89 11.82 -4.64 -8.20
C VAL A 89 11.56 -3.86 -9.47
N TYR A 90 10.64 -2.89 -9.46
CA TYR A 90 10.29 -2.10 -10.63
C TYR A 90 11.49 -1.37 -11.26
N ARG A 91 12.38 -0.81 -10.43
CA ARG A 91 13.58 -0.07 -10.89
C ARG A 91 14.65 -0.98 -11.48
N ASN A 92 14.74 -2.23 -11.00
CA ASN A 92 15.68 -3.23 -11.48
C ASN A 92 15.22 -3.95 -12.77
N LEU A 93 14.05 -3.60 -13.33
CA LEU A 93 13.59 -4.19 -14.59
C LEU A 93 14.38 -3.65 -15.81
N PRO A 94 14.71 -4.50 -16.79
CA PRO A 94 15.37 -4.07 -18.02
C PRO A 94 14.48 -3.13 -18.87
N PRO A 95 15.08 -2.12 -19.53
CA PRO A 95 14.35 -1.17 -20.35
C PRO A 95 13.61 -1.89 -21.49
N GLY A 96 12.33 -1.56 -21.68
CA GLY A 96 11.47 -2.13 -22.73
C GLY A 96 10.44 -3.15 -22.24
N ARG A 97 10.52 -3.66 -21.00
CA ARG A 97 9.47 -4.53 -20.42
C ARG A 97 8.61 -3.87 -19.34
N THR A 98 8.99 -2.71 -18.84
CA THR A 98 8.31 -1.99 -17.76
C THR A 98 6.83 -1.73 -18.03
N GLN A 99 6.47 -1.27 -19.23
CA GLN A 99 5.05 -1.04 -19.60
C GLN A 99 4.21 -2.32 -19.60
N LYS A 100 4.80 -3.46 -19.99
CA LYS A 100 4.09 -4.74 -20.08
C LYS A 100 3.73 -5.28 -18.69
N TYR A 101 4.64 -5.12 -17.72
CA TYR A 101 4.40 -5.53 -16.34
C TYR A 101 3.49 -4.55 -15.59
N ALA A 102 3.59 -3.24 -15.85
CA ALA A 102 2.65 -2.27 -15.30
C ALA A 102 1.19 -2.57 -15.71
N CYS A 103 0.97 -2.89 -17.00
CA CYS A 103 -0.35 -3.28 -17.52
C CYS A 103 -0.81 -4.65 -16.99
N SER A 104 0.10 -5.61 -16.83
CA SER A 104 -0.25 -6.91 -16.23
C SER A 104 -0.66 -6.74 -14.76
N PHE A 105 0.01 -5.87 -14.02
CA PHE A 105 -0.29 -5.61 -12.62
C PHE A 105 -1.64 -4.91 -12.48
N SER A 106 -1.94 -3.88 -13.29
CA SER A 106 -3.24 -3.21 -13.28
C SER A 106 -4.40 -4.14 -13.64
N ASN A 107 -4.17 -5.08 -14.56
CA ASN A 107 -5.18 -6.08 -14.92
C ASN A 107 -5.40 -7.11 -13.80
N ALA A 108 -4.34 -7.50 -13.10
CA ALA A 108 -4.43 -8.41 -11.97
C ALA A 108 -5.16 -7.76 -10.78
N THR A 109 -4.87 -6.50 -10.47
CA THR A 109 -5.55 -5.76 -9.40
C THR A 109 -7.04 -5.60 -9.71
N SER A 110 -7.40 -5.25 -10.95
CA SER A 110 -8.80 -5.10 -11.37
C SER A 110 -9.61 -6.40 -11.20
N LYS A 111 -9.02 -7.55 -11.57
CA LYS A 111 -9.67 -8.86 -11.39
C LYS A 111 -9.88 -9.23 -9.93
N LEU A 112 -8.92 -8.89 -9.07
CA LEU A 112 -9.07 -9.10 -7.63
C LEU A 112 -10.18 -8.19 -7.09
N THR A 113 -10.21 -6.92 -7.47
CA THR A 113 -11.27 -6.00 -7.06
C THR A 113 -12.64 -6.50 -7.49
N GLU A 114 -12.80 -6.98 -8.72
CA GLU A 114 -14.03 -7.59 -9.24
C GLU A 114 -14.43 -8.82 -8.41
N PHE A 115 -13.50 -9.74 -8.17
CA PHE A 115 -13.73 -10.92 -7.34
C PHE A 115 -14.16 -10.56 -5.90
N TYR A 116 -13.49 -9.62 -5.26
CA TYR A 116 -13.85 -9.21 -3.90
C TYR A 116 -15.18 -8.45 -3.86
N SER A 117 -15.53 -7.67 -4.90
CA SER A 117 -16.83 -7.00 -4.97
C SER A 117 -18.00 -7.95 -5.18
N GLU A 118 -17.77 -9.10 -5.85
CA GLU A 118 -18.81 -10.10 -6.11
C GLU A 118 -19.08 -10.98 -4.88
N TYR A 119 -18.07 -11.20 -4.03
CA TYR A 119 -18.15 -12.16 -2.92
C TYR A 119 -17.99 -11.56 -1.52
N VAL A 120 -17.68 -10.26 -1.36
CA VAL A 120 -17.43 -9.63 -0.05
C VAL A 120 -18.19 -8.30 0.07
N ASP A 121 -19.32 -8.31 0.77
CA ASP A 121 -20.00 -7.10 1.22
C ASP A 121 -19.13 -6.36 2.26
N PRO A 122 -18.90 -5.03 2.12
CA PRO A 122 -18.00 -4.28 2.99
C PRO A 122 -18.46 -4.18 4.46
N ASP A 123 -19.74 -4.46 4.75
CA ASP A 123 -20.33 -4.35 6.08
C ASP A 123 -20.16 -5.61 6.96
N ASN A 124 -19.57 -6.69 6.46
CA ASN A 124 -19.47 -7.96 7.20
C ASN A 124 -18.22 -8.12 8.08
N THR A 125 -17.41 -7.08 8.26
CA THR A 125 -16.22 -7.11 9.13
C THR A 125 -16.53 -7.22 10.63
N SER A 126 -17.81 -7.25 11.03
CA SER A 126 -18.23 -7.52 12.42
C SER A 126 -18.70 -8.97 12.70
N ASN A 127 -18.77 -9.86 11.70
CA ASN A 127 -19.29 -11.23 11.86
C ASN A 127 -18.23 -12.33 11.69
N ASN A 128 -16.95 -12.02 11.90
CA ASN A 128 -15.87 -13.00 11.82
C ASN A 128 -15.92 -14.06 12.94
N ASN A 129 -16.79 -13.89 13.93
CA ASN A 129 -17.02 -14.88 14.98
C ASN A 129 -17.95 -16.03 14.54
N SER A 130 -18.88 -15.82 13.60
CA SER A 130 -19.86 -16.85 13.20
C SER A 130 -19.26 -17.96 12.32
N LEU A 131 -18.33 -17.60 11.43
CA LEU A 131 -17.65 -18.56 10.55
C LEU A 131 -16.68 -19.46 11.32
N PHE A 132 -15.99 -18.93 12.34
CA PHE A 132 -15.07 -19.69 13.17
C PHE A 132 -15.78 -20.79 14.00
N TYR A 133 -16.96 -20.50 14.57
CA TYR A 133 -17.74 -21.50 15.33
C TYR A 133 -18.36 -22.60 14.47
N LYS A 134 -18.74 -22.28 13.21
CA LYS A 134 -19.28 -23.29 12.28
C LYS A 134 -18.20 -24.29 11.83
N ILE A 135 -16.98 -23.83 11.57
CA ILE A 135 -15.86 -24.68 11.14
C ILE A 135 -15.41 -25.62 12.29
N HIS A 136 -15.36 -25.11 13.52
CA HIS A 136 -14.90 -25.90 14.67
C HIS A 136 -15.89 -27.02 15.08
N THR A 137 -17.18 -26.82 14.84
CA THR A 137 -18.23 -27.82 15.15
C THR A 137 -18.25 -28.96 14.13
N ALA A 138 -17.93 -28.68 12.86
CA ALA A 138 -17.80 -29.70 11.82
C ALA A 138 -16.53 -30.56 12.00
N GLY A 139 -15.40 -29.94 12.37
CA GLY A 139 -14.12 -30.64 12.57
C GLY A 139 -14.12 -31.64 13.75
N ARG A 140 -14.82 -31.33 14.85
CA ARG A 140 -14.91 -32.26 16.01
C ARG A 140 -15.64 -33.56 15.66
N ARG A 141 -16.69 -33.52 14.83
CA ARG A 141 -17.38 -34.75 14.42
C ARG A 141 -16.49 -35.65 13.57
N PHE A 142 -15.72 -35.08 12.66
CA PHE A 142 -14.79 -35.83 11.81
C PHE A 142 -13.68 -36.51 12.61
N PHE A 143 -13.15 -35.86 13.63
CA PHE A 143 -12.08 -36.41 14.48
C PHE A 143 -12.55 -37.60 15.32
N PHE A 144 -13.78 -37.58 15.83
CA PHE A 144 -14.34 -38.70 16.59
C PHE A 144 -14.58 -39.95 15.71
N TYR A 145 -15.04 -39.77 14.47
CA TYR A 145 -15.23 -40.90 13.55
C TYR A 145 -13.92 -41.54 13.11
N LEU A 146 -12.90 -40.73 12.82
CA LEU A 146 -11.60 -41.25 12.38
C LEU A 146 -10.88 -41.99 13.52
N TYR A 147 -10.90 -41.45 14.74
CA TYR A 147 -10.26 -42.08 15.89
C TYR A 147 -10.98 -43.38 16.30
N GLY A 148 -12.32 -43.39 16.27
CA GLY A 148 -13.11 -44.59 16.54
C GLY A 148 -12.83 -45.72 15.54
N PHE A 149 -12.69 -45.38 14.24
CA PHE A 149 -12.38 -46.36 13.20
C PHE A 149 -10.96 -46.95 13.32
N ILE A 150 -9.98 -46.13 13.69
CA ILE A 150 -8.60 -46.58 13.92
C ILE A 150 -8.54 -47.54 15.12
N VAL A 151 -9.22 -47.23 16.23
CA VAL A 151 -9.22 -48.12 17.40
C VAL A 151 -9.95 -49.44 17.11
N LEU A 152 -11.08 -49.40 16.38
CA LEU A 152 -11.81 -50.63 16.00
C LEU A 152 -10.98 -51.56 15.10
N THR A 153 -10.30 -51.00 14.11
CA THR A 153 -9.45 -51.78 13.19
C THR A 153 -8.24 -52.37 13.91
N TYR A 154 -7.63 -51.62 14.84
CA TYR A 154 -6.51 -52.12 15.63
C TYR A 154 -6.90 -53.29 16.55
N VAL A 155 -8.07 -53.21 17.19
CA VAL A 155 -8.60 -54.32 18.01
C VAL A 155 -8.95 -55.54 17.16
N HIS A 156 -9.50 -55.34 15.96
CA HIS A 156 -9.85 -56.45 15.08
C HIS A 156 -8.61 -57.20 14.55
N LEU A 157 -7.55 -56.48 14.17
CA LEU A 157 -6.28 -57.08 13.73
C LEU A 157 -5.57 -57.84 14.84
N ASN A 158 -5.58 -57.34 16.08
CA ASN A 158 -5.00 -58.07 17.20
C ASN A 158 -5.77 -59.37 17.48
N ARG A 159 -7.10 -59.33 17.43
CA ARG A 159 -7.94 -60.52 17.70
C ARG A 159 -7.76 -61.64 16.66
N THR A 160 -7.52 -61.31 15.39
CA THR A 160 -7.24 -62.31 14.34
C THR A 160 -5.83 -62.89 14.46
N MET A 161 -4.83 -62.10 14.86
CA MET A 161 -3.47 -62.57 15.09
C MET A 161 -3.35 -63.57 16.25
N TYR A 162 -4.13 -63.41 17.33
CA TYR A 162 -4.14 -64.39 18.42
C TYR A 162 -4.85 -65.71 18.05
N SER A 163 -5.84 -65.69 17.15
CA SER A 163 -6.55 -66.91 16.71
C SER A 163 -5.69 -67.79 15.78
N ILE A 164 -4.86 -67.19 14.92
CA ILE A 164 -4.03 -67.93 13.95
C ILE A 164 -2.85 -68.64 14.63
N LYS A 165 -2.35 -68.11 15.75
CA LYS A 165 -1.29 -68.78 16.55
C LYS A 165 -1.80 -69.99 17.32
N ALA A 166 -3.05 -69.99 17.79
CA ALA A 166 -3.63 -71.13 18.52
C ALA A 166 -3.81 -72.38 17.63
N GLN A 167 -4.16 -72.20 16.36
CA GLN A 167 -4.42 -73.31 15.42
C GLN A 167 -3.17 -74.03 14.90
N ARG A 168 -1.96 -73.49 15.15
CA ARG A 168 -0.69 -74.09 14.72
C ARG A 168 -0.05 -74.98 15.78
N CYS A 169 -0.56 -74.98 17.02
CA CYS A 169 -0.06 -75.84 18.11
C CYS A 169 -0.80 -77.17 18.25
N ASP A 170 -1.97 -77.36 17.64
CA ASP A 170 -2.73 -78.63 17.68
C ASP A 170 -2.42 -79.59 16.52
N ARG A 171 -1.41 -79.30 15.69
CA ARG A 171 -1.06 -80.12 14.51
C ARG A 171 0.43 -80.48 14.44
N SER A 172 1.05 -80.66 15.59
CA SER A 172 2.42 -81.18 15.78
C SER A 172 2.47 -82.11 16.97
#